data_AF-A0A3S0BGE9-F1
#
_entry.id   AF-A0A3S0BGE9-F1
#
_cell.length_a   1.000
_cell.length_b   1.000
_cell.length_c   1.000
_cell.angle_alpha   90.00
_cell.angle_beta   90.00
_cell.angle_gamma   90.00
#
_symmetry.space_group_name_H-M   'P 1'
#
loop_
_entity.id
_entity.type
_entity.pdbx_description
1 polymer ?
#
loop_
_entity_poly.entity_id
_entity_poly.type
_entity_poly.pdbx_seq_one_letter_code
_entity_poly.pdbx_strand_id
1 'polypeptide(L)'
;MSNDKISEEKIYELIMTDKKHQENKRDELNNYFITLLSSILAATPFIDKATTVMPDVDEGSVIRLFLTVLSSIGLILSFIWSSSFKRIIIYNEILDMKISKFEDKHNIDFLTNIANEMRARKAPSKITKHQLIIPYIFKIIFISIIIYSLSWMM
;
A
#
# COMPACT_ATOMS: atom_id res chain seq x y z
N MET A 1 12.48 -15.51 -42.87
CA MET A 1 12.02 -14.63 -41.76
C MET A 1 11.81 -15.52 -40.54
N SER A 2 12.79 -15.55 -39.63
CA SER A 2 12.64 -16.22 -38.34
C SER A 2 11.60 -15.44 -37.54
N ASN A 3 10.41 -16.00 -37.40
CA ASN A 3 9.45 -15.50 -36.45
C ASN A 3 9.95 -16.04 -35.10
N ASP A 4 10.78 -15.27 -34.39
CA ASP A 4 11.29 -15.61 -33.06
C ASP A 4 10.10 -15.68 -32.08
N LYS A 5 9.33 -16.76 -32.17
CA LYS A 5 8.28 -17.09 -31.21
C LYS A 5 8.98 -17.43 -29.91
N ILE A 6 8.87 -16.52 -28.94
CA ILE A 6 9.23 -16.76 -27.55
C ILE A 6 8.60 -18.09 -27.13
N SER A 7 9.40 -19.02 -26.60
CA SER A 7 8.91 -20.32 -26.15
C SER A 7 7.94 -20.15 -24.97
N GLU A 8 7.00 -21.07 -24.84
CA GLU A 8 6.01 -21.07 -23.77
C GLU A 8 6.65 -21.11 -22.37
N GLU A 9 7.75 -21.85 -22.22
CA GLU A 9 8.59 -21.83 -21.00
C GLU A 9 9.15 -20.44 -20.68
N LYS A 10 9.63 -19.71 -21.70
CA LYS A 10 10.18 -18.37 -21.52
C LYS A 10 9.08 -17.35 -21.17
N ILE A 11 7.86 -17.54 -21.65
CA ILE A 11 6.68 -16.76 -21.22
C ILE A 11 6.36 -17.04 -19.75
N TYR A 12 6.38 -18.30 -19.33
CA TYR A 12 6.13 -18.68 -17.94
C TYR A 12 7.18 -18.12 -16.99
N GLU A 13 8.47 -18.21 -17.34
CA GLU A 13 9.57 -17.63 -16.57
C GLU A 13 9.44 -16.10 -16.42
N LEU A 14 9.06 -15.41 -17.50
CA LEU A 14 8.80 -13.97 -17.49
C LEU A 14 7.64 -13.62 -16.54
N ILE A 15 6.54 -14.38 -16.59
CA ILE A 15 5.38 -14.18 -15.72
C ILE A 15 5.76 -14.38 -14.24
N MET A 16 6.54 -15.42 -13.93
CA MET A 16 7.01 -15.69 -12.57
C MET A 16 7.95 -14.62 -12.05
N THR A 17 8.86 -14.15 -12.90
CA THR A 17 9.82 -13.09 -12.57
C THR A 17 9.09 -11.77 -12.31
N ASP A 18 8.13 -11.42 -13.17
CA ASP A 18 7.35 -10.19 -13.02
C ASP A 18 6.46 -10.25 -11.76
N LYS A 19 5.84 -11.40 -11.45
CA LYS A 19 5.11 -11.59 -10.19
C LYS A 19 5.98 -11.30 -8.97
N LYS A 20 7.20 -11.86 -8.93
CA LYS A 20 8.15 -11.60 -7.85
C LYS A 20 8.53 -10.12 -7.77
N HIS A 21 8.75 -9.48 -8.92
CA HIS A 21 9.05 -8.05 -8.98
C HIS A 21 7.91 -7.19 -8.41
N GLN A 22 6.65 -7.49 -8.76
CA GLN A 22 5.49 -6.77 -8.23
C GLN A 22 5.28 -7.00 -6.72
N GLU A 23 5.53 -8.22 -6.22
CA GLU A 23 5.51 -8.51 -4.78
C GLU A 23 6.56 -7.67 -4.02
N ASN A 24 7.79 -7.59 -4.52
CA ASN A 24 8.84 -6.78 -3.91
C ASN A 24 8.49 -5.28 -3.92
N LYS A 25 7.98 -4.77 -5.05
CA LYS A 25 7.56 -3.37 -5.19
C LYS A 25 6.44 -3.00 -4.22
N ARG A 26 5.51 -3.92 -3.95
CA ARG A 26 4.47 -3.73 -2.94
C ARG A 26 5.10 -3.55 -1.55
N ASP A 27 6.04 -4.41 -1.19
CA ASP A 27 6.66 -4.41 0.14
C ASP A 27 7.51 -3.15 0.36
N GLU A 28 8.23 -2.70 -0.68
CA GLU A 28 8.93 -1.41 -0.69
C GLU A 28 7.97 -0.24 -0.50
N LEU A 29 6.86 -0.19 -1.26
CA LEU A 29 5.82 0.84 -1.09
C LEU A 29 5.25 0.84 0.33
N ASN A 30 4.97 -0.35 0.88
CA ASN A 30 4.46 -0.50 2.23
C ASN A 30 5.43 0.09 3.26
N ASN A 31 6.70 -0.31 3.17
CA ASN A 31 7.75 0.16 4.06
C ASN A 31 7.95 1.67 3.93
N TYR A 32 7.92 2.21 2.71
CA TYR A 32 8.04 3.64 2.46
C TYR A 32 6.93 4.44 3.17
N PHE A 33 5.65 4.07 2.94
CA PHE A 33 4.53 4.79 3.53
C PHE A 33 4.44 4.61 5.06
N ILE A 34 4.72 3.40 5.58
CA ILE A 34 4.77 3.15 7.03
C ILE A 34 5.91 3.96 7.68
N THR A 35 7.07 4.05 7.06
CA THR A 35 8.22 4.80 7.59
C THR A 35 7.92 6.30 7.59
N LEU A 36 7.47 6.85 6.46
CA LEU A 36 7.10 8.26 6.33
C LEU A 36 6.08 8.66 7.40
N LEU A 37 5.09 7.81 7.62
CA LEU A 37 4.08 8.04 8.63
C LEU A 37 4.62 7.92 10.06
N SER A 38 5.45 6.91 10.35
CA SER A 38 6.08 6.77 11.66
C SER A 38 6.92 8.01 12.00
N SER A 39 7.58 8.62 11.00
CA SER A 39 8.27 9.90 11.16
C SER A 39 7.32 11.06 11.48
N ILE A 40 6.14 11.13 10.83
CA ILE A 40 5.10 12.14 11.13
C ILE A 40 4.57 11.97 12.56
N LEU A 41 4.25 10.73 12.97
CA LEU A 41 3.79 10.43 14.33
C LEU A 41 4.85 10.75 15.38
N ALA A 42 6.12 10.44 15.11
CA ALA A 42 7.24 10.79 16.00
C ALA A 42 7.45 12.31 16.13
N ALA A 43 7.06 13.10 15.12
CA ALA A 43 7.10 14.56 15.18
C ALA A 43 5.92 15.16 15.97
N THR A 44 4.85 14.39 16.22
CA THR A 44 3.61 14.88 16.87
C THR A 44 3.83 15.50 18.27
N PRO A 45 4.64 14.92 19.18
CA PRO A 45 4.91 15.52 20.49
C PRO A 45 5.67 16.87 20.42
N PHE A 46 6.49 17.05 19.39
CA PHE A 46 7.21 18.31 19.17
C PHE A 46 6.28 19.39 18.64
N ILE A 47 5.35 19.00 17.77
CA ILE A 47 4.26 19.87 17.32
C ILE A 47 3.43 20.28 18.53
N ASP A 48 2.96 19.33 19.35
CA ASP A 48 2.15 19.58 20.54
C ASP A 48 2.84 20.56 21.52
N LYS A 49 4.11 20.33 21.86
CA LYS A 49 4.90 21.27 22.68
C LYS A 49 5.01 22.66 22.06
N ALA A 50 5.26 22.76 20.75
CA ALA A 50 5.31 24.06 20.07
C ALA A 50 3.95 24.77 20.12
N THR A 51 2.84 24.02 20.07
CA THR A 51 1.48 24.58 20.13
C THR A 51 1.06 25.04 21.54
N THR A 52 1.46 24.33 22.59
CA THR A 52 1.07 24.66 23.98
C THR A 52 1.78 25.88 24.60
N VAL A 53 2.89 26.32 24.00
CA VAL A 53 3.71 27.43 24.51
C VAL A 53 3.29 28.79 23.92
N MET A 54 2.46 28.81 22.87
CA MET A 54 2.03 30.03 22.19
C MET A 54 0.66 30.50 22.71
N PRO A 55 0.56 31.64 23.44
CA PRO A 55 -0.66 32.06 24.10
C PRO A 55 -1.61 32.93 23.26
N ASP A 56 -1.19 33.41 22.07
CA ASP A 56 -1.97 34.39 21.30
C ASP A 56 -2.85 33.76 20.20
N VAL A 57 -4.06 34.31 20.06
CA VAL A 57 -5.16 33.82 19.20
C VAL A 57 -4.78 33.79 17.71
N ASP A 58 -3.96 34.75 17.26
CA ASP A 58 -3.52 34.86 15.86
C ASP A 58 -2.44 33.82 15.49
N GLU A 59 -1.51 33.48 16.38
CA GLU A 59 -0.46 32.48 16.11
C GLU A 59 -0.99 31.04 16.20
N GLY A 60 -2.00 30.81 17.05
CA GLY A 60 -2.76 29.56 17.08
C GLY A 60 -3.45 29.24 15.75
N SER A 61 -3.81 30.27 14.96
CA SER A 61 -4.41 30.09 13.63
C SER A 61 -3.40 29.55 12.60
N VAL A 62 -2.13 29.98 12.66
CA VAL A 62 -1.05 29.54 11.76
C VAL A 62 -0.73 28.06 11.99
N ILE A 63 -0.65 27.66 13.26
CA ILE A 63 -0.46 26.27 13.67
C ILE A 63 -1.59 25.36 13.16
N ARG A 64 -2.84 25.81 13.29
CA ARG A 64 -4.02 25.05 12.80
C ARG A 64 -4.01 24.92 11.29
N LEU A 65 -3.64 26.00 10.59
CA LEU A 65 -3.52 26.00 9.14
C LEU A 65 -2.39 25.05 8.70
N PHE A 66 -1.25 25.06 9.40
CA PHE A 66 -0.15 24.11 9.19
C PHE A 66 -0.58 22.65 9.41
N LEU A 67 -1.30 22.35 10.50
CA LEU A 67 -1.84 21.01 10.79
C LEU A 67 -2.84 20.55 9.72
N THR A 68 -3.69 21.48 9.24
CA THR A 68 -4.66 21.20 8.17
C THR A 68 -3.97 20.90 6.86
N VAL A 69 -2.93 21.67 6.50
CA VAL A 69 -2.11 21.43 5.30
C VAL A 69 -1.38 20.10 5.41
N LEU A 70 -0.73 19.82 6.54
CA LEU A 70 0.00 18.57 6.78
C LEU A 70 -0.93 17.35 6.70
N SER A 71 -2.12 17.45 7.31
CA SER A 71 -3.13 16.39 7.28
C SER A 71 -3.71 16.19 5.87
N SER A 72 -3.86 17.27 5.10
CA SER A 72 -4.30 17.20 3.69
C SER A 72 -3.26 16.49 2.83
N ILE A 73 -1.97 16.75 3.03
CA ILE A 73 -0.87 16.04 2.37
C ILE A 73 -0.89 14.56 2.76
N GLY A 74 -1.04 14.25 4.05
CA GLY A 74 -1.17 12.88 4.55
C GLY A 74 -2.37 12.13 3.93
N LEU A 75 -3.50 12.82 3.76
CA LEU A 75 -4.69 12.28 3.11
C LEU A 75 -4.40 11.93 1.64
N ILE A 76 -3.80 12.84 0.87
CA ILE A 76 -3.42 12.60 -0.53
C ILE A 76 -2.49 11.39 -0.64
N LEU A 77 -1.47 11.31 0.22
CA LEU A 77 -0.54 10.18 0.27
C LEU A 77 -1.25 8.86 0.57
N SER A 78 -2.20 8.84 1.51
CA SER A 78 -2.99 7.64 1.83
C SER A 78 -3.87 7.17 0.66
N PHE A 79 -4.38 8.10 -0.16
CA PHE A 79 -5.10 7.77 -1.40
C PHE A 79 -4.17 7.18 -2.46
N ILE A 80 -3.00 7.78 -2.68
CA ILE A 80 -1.97 7.28 -3.61
C ILE A 80 -1.51 5.88 -3.20
N TRP A 81 -1.28 5.67 -1.91
CA TRP A 81 -0.89 4.38 -1.35
C TRP A 81 -1.95 3.31 -1.58
N SER A 82 -3.20 3.61 -1.21
CA SER A 82 -4.35 2.72 -1.41
C SER A 82 -4.55 2.34 -2.88
N SER A 83 -4.45 3.31 -3.79
CA SER A 83 -4.60 3.09 -5.23
C SER A 83 -3.48 2.21 -5.79
N SER A 84 -2.23 2.50 -5.42
CA SER A 84 -1.06 1.71 -5.81
C SER A 84 -1.17 0.26 -5.34
N PHE A 85 -1.57 0.03 -4.09
CA PHE A 85 -1.79 -1.31 -3.54
C PHE A 85 -2.88 -2.06 -4.30
N LYS A 86 -4.03 -1.41 -4.54
CA LYS A 86 -5.13 -2.02 -5.29
C LYS A 86 -4.68 -2.45 -6.69
N ARG A 87 -3.88 -1.62 -7.36
CA ARG A 87 -3.33 -1.94 -8.68
C ARG A 87 -2.42 -3.16 -8.64
N ILE A 88 -1.50 -3.23 -7.67
CA ILE A 88 -0.57 -4.36 -7.55
C ILE A 88 -1.32 -5.66 -7.22
N ILE A 89 -2.33 -5.61 -6.34
CA ILE A 89 -3.16 -6.77 -6.00
C ILE A 89 -3.85 -7.31 -7.25
N ILE A 90 -4.55 -6.45 -8.01
CA ILE A 90 -5.25 -6.85 -9.24
C ILE A 90 -4.25 -7.39 -10.28
N TYR A 91 -3.07 -6.77 -10.39
CA TYR A 91 -2.05 -7.22 -11.33
C TYR A 91 -1.59 -8.65 -10.98
N ASN A 92 -1.30 -8.92 -9.71
CA ASN A 92 -0.91 -10.25 -9.26
C ASN A 92 -2.03 -11.28 -9.40
N GLU A 93 -3.30 -10.92 -9.15
CA GLU A 93 -4.44 -11.80 -9.43
C GLU A 93 -4.51 -12.19 -10.93
N ILE A 94 -4.20 -11.27 -11.83
CA ILE A 94 -4.13 -11.54 -13.28
C ILE A 94 -2.95 -12.45 -13.62
N LEU A 95 -1.78 -12.25 -13.01
CA LEU A 95 -0.63 -13.13 -13.20
C LEU A 95 -0.92 -14.55 -12.70
N ASP A 96 -1.56 -14.68 -11.53
CA ASP A 96 -1.98 -15.97 -10.96
C ASP A 96 -2.94 -16.71 -11.89
N MET A 97 -3.91 -16.01 -12.48
CA MET A 97 -4.79 -16.61 -13.47
C MET A 97 -4.04 -17.08 -14.72
N LYS A 98 -3.03 -16.32 -15.20
CA LYS A 98 -2.24 -16.72 -16.37
C LYS A 98 -1.35 -17.93 -16.07
N ILE A 99 -0.75 -17.96 -14.88
CA ILE A 99 0.04 -19.08 -14.38
C ILE A 99 -0.84 -20.34 -14.33
N SER A 100 -2.00 -20.28 -13.67
CA SER A 100 -2.90 -21.44 -13.54
C SER A 100 -3.34 -21.97 -14.92
N LYS A 101 -3.67 -21.09 -15.87
CA LYS A 101 -4.00 -21.51 -17.25
C LYS A 101 -2.83 -22.19 -17.96
N PHE A 102 -1.60 -21.77 -17.68
CA PHE A 102 -0.41 -22.40 -18.22
C PHE A 102 -0.19 -23.79 -17.61
N GLU A 103 -0.30 -23.88 -16.28
CA GLU A 103 -0.21 -25.14 -15.53
C GLU A 103 -1.24 -26.17 -15.99
N ASP A 104 -2.50 -25.76 -16.16
CA ASP A 104 -3.58 -26.60 -16.70
C ASP A 104 -3.25 -27.10 -18.12
N LYS A 105 -2.73 -26.21 -18.98
CA LYS A 105 -2.41 -26.54 -20.38
C LYS A 105 -1.28 -27.57 -20.49
N HIS A 106 -0.31 -27.51 -19.59
CA HIS A 106 0.85 -28.41 -19.60
C HIS A 106 0.72 -29.59 -18.63
N ASN A 107 -0.40 -29.69 -17.90
CA ASN A 107 -0.65 -30.69 -16.85
C ASN A 107 0.46 -30.68 -15.78
N ILE A 108 0.91 -29.48 -15.40
CA ILE A 108 1.96 -29.26 -14.39
C ILE A 108 1.29 -28.62 -13.16
N ASP A 109 0.99 -29.41 -12.14
CA ASP A 109 0.33 -28.93 -10.91
C ASP A 109 1.28 -28.30 -9.87
N PHE A 110 2.36 -27.65 -10.32
CA PHE A 110 3.44 -27.23 -9.44
C PHE A 110 3.02 -26.12 -8.46
N LEU A 111 2.50 -25.00 -8.93
CA LEU A 111 2.02 -23.91 -8.06
C LEU A 111 0.68 -24.24 -7.42
N THR A 112 -0.18 -25.02 -8.08
CA THR A 112 -1.42 -25.53 -7.46
C THR A 112 -1.10 -26.37 -6.21
N ASN A 113 -0.15 -27.30 -6.29
CA ASN A 113 0.27 -28.12 -5.15
C ASN A 113 0.95 -27.29 -4.06
N ILE A 114 1.85 -26.38 -4.43
CA ILE A 114 2.50 -25.48 -3.45
C ILE A 114 1.48 -24.57 -2.77
N ALA A 115 0.49 -24.03 -3.50
CA ALA A 115 -0.57 -23.20 -2.94
C ALA A 115 -1.49 -24.00 -2.00
N ASN A 116 -1.82 -25.23 -2.35
CA ASN A 116 -2.58 -26.15 -1.50
C ASN A 116 -1.80 -26.51 -0.23
N GLU A 117 -0.50 -26.78 -0.35
CA GLU A 117 0.35 -27.09 0.79
C GLU A 117 0.56 -25.87 1.69
N MET A 118 0.67 -24.67 1.12
CA MET A 118 0.68 -23.41 1.87
C MET A 118 -0.63 -23.19 2.64
N ARG A 119 -1.80 -23.43 2.01
CA ARG A 119 -3.10 -23.37 2.71
C ARG A 119 -3.18 -24.40 3.84
N ALA A 120 -2.76 -25.64 3.59
CA ALA A 120 -2.75 -26.70 4.59
C ALA A 120 -1.88 -26.33 5.80
N ARG A 121 -0.75 -25.66 5.57
CA ARG A 121 0.15 -25.16 6.61
C ARG A 121 -0.31 -23.86 7.28
N LYS A 122 -1.50 -23.34 6.95
CA LYS A 122 -1.98 -22.01 7.37
C LYS A 122 -0.96 -20.90 7.11
N ALA A 123 -0.12 -21.07 6.08
CA ALA A 123 0.76 -20.00 5.65
C ALA A 123 -0.13 -18.82 5.22
N PRO A 124 0.16 -17.60 5.67
CA PRO A 124 -0.66 -16.45 5.30
C PRO A 124 -0.76 -16.39 3.78
N SER A 125 -1.99 -16.33 3.25
CA SER A 125 -2.21 -16.24 1.81
C SER A 125 -1.41 -15.06 1.27
N LYS A 126 -0.52 -15.31 0.30
CA LYS A 126 0.25 -14.23 -0.32
C LYS A 126 -0.70 -13.18 -0.86
N ILE A 127 -0.46 -11.93 -0.44
CA ILE A 127 -1.25 -10.74 -0.76
C ILE A 127 -2.63 -10.75 -0.10
N THR A 128 -2.68 -10.52 1.21
CA THR A 128 -3.96 -10.35 1.88
C THR A 128 -4.55 -8.99 1.54
N LYS A 129 -5.80 -8.96 1.06
CA LYS A 129 -6.65 -7.74 1.02
C LYS A 129 -6.62 -6.95 2.34
N HIS A 130 -6.29 -7.63 3.44
CA HIS A 130 -6.03 -7.05 4.75
C HIS A 130 -4.94 -5.98 4.75
N GLN A 131 -3.96 -6.02 3.85
CA GLN A 131 -2.95 -4.95 3.72
C GLN A 131 -3.55 -3.64 3.20
N LEU A 132 -4.72 -3.65 2.53
CA LEU A 132 -5.44 -2.42 2.18
C LEU A 132 -6.09 -1.74 3.40
N ILE A 133 -6.32 -2.46 4.50
CA ILE A 133 -6.93 -1.92 5.71
C ILE A 133 -6.08 -0.79 6.27
N ILE A 134 -4.75 -0.94 6.22
CA ILE A 134 -3.80 0.04 6.76
C ILE A 134 -3.98 1.42 6.10
N PRO A 135 -3.85 1.59 4.76
CA PRO A 135 -4.12 2.87 4.12
C PRO A 135 -5.54 3.41 4.35
N TYR A 136 -6.54 2.55 4.53
CA TYR A 136 -7.90 3.01 4.84
C TYR A 136 -8.04 3.57 6.26
N ILE A 137 -7.44 2.93 7.27
CA ILE A 137 -7.37 3.47 8.63
C ILE A 137 -6.71 4.86 8.61
N PHE A 138 -5.66 5.04 7.79
CA PHE A 138 -5.02 6.35 7.65
C PHE A 138 -5.89 7.42 7.05
N LYS A 139 -6.72 7.11 6.05
CA LYS A 139 -7.70 8.06 5.53
C LYS A 139 -8.62 8.56 6.65
N ILE A 140 -9.10 7.65 7.50
CA ILE A 140 -9.98 7.99 8.62
C ILE A 140 -9.25 8.93 9.60
N ILE A 141 -8.00 8.61 9.98
CA ILE A 141 -7.20 9.44 10.88
C ILE A 141 -7.03 10.86 10.33
N PHE A 142 -6.59 11.00 9.08
CA PHE A 142 -6.36 12.33 8.50
C PHE A 142 -7.65 13.14 8.31
N ILE A 143 -8.75 12.48 7.94
CA ILE A 143 -10.07 13.14 7.88
C ILE A 143 -10.47 13.66 9.27
N SER A 144 -10.31 12.85 10.32
CA SER A 144 -10.63 13.27 11.70
C SER A 144 -9.81 14.48 12.14
N ILE A 145 -8.51 14.54 11.80
CA ILE A 145 -7.65 15.67 12.14
C ILE A 145 -8.11 16.94 11.38
N ILE A 146 -8.46 16.82 10.10
CA ILE A 146 -8.99 17.95 9.32
C ILE A 146 -10.30 18.47 9.94
N ILE A 147 -11.23 17.59 10.28
CA ILE A 147 -12.51 17.96 10.91
C ILE A 147 -12.26 18.66 12.24
N TYR A 148 -11.40 18.10 13.09
CA TYR A 148 -11.05 18.69 14.38
C TYR A 148 -10.44 20.09 14.23
N SER A 149 -9.50 20.25 13.30
CA SER A 149 -8.83 21.53 13.03
C SER A 149 -9.81 22.60 12.54
N LEU A 150 -10.72 22.24 11.62
CA LEU A 150 -11.72 23.18 11.07
C LEU A 150 -12.84 23.53 12.07
N SER A 151 -13.25 22.59 12.92
CA SER A 151 -14.33 22.81 13.91
C SER A 151 -14.00 23.88 14.95
N TRP A 152 -12.71 24.18 15.15
CA TRP A 152 -12.23 25.22 16.05
C TRP A 152 -11.89 26.53 15.33
N MET A 153 -11.97 26.57 14.00
CA MET A 153 -11.80 27.79 13.18
C MET A 153 -13.13 28.51 12.90
N MET A 154 -14.27 27.83 13.04
CA MET A 154 -15.62 28.42 13.09
C MET A 154 -15.93 28.92 14.50
#